data_AF-A0A223KQA2-F1
#
_entry.id   AF-A0A223KQA2-F1
#
_cell.length_a   1.000
_cell.length_b   1.000
_cell.length_c   1.000
_cell.angle_alpha   90.00
_cell.angle_beta   90.00
_cell.angle_gamma   90.00
#
_symmetry.space_group_name_H-M   'P 1'
#
loop_
_entity.id
_entity.type
_entity.pdbx_description
1 polymer ?
#
loop_
_entity_poly.entity_id
_entity_poly.type
_entity_poly.pdbx_seq_one_letter_code
_entity_poly.pdbx_strand_id
1 'polypeptide(L)'
;MKKITDERLVLRNLQHIKIAYIVQTVGILAILCYELIVGGLDGMRQNPLWAVFMITTIVYAYLTMSVSVEHETSIKNPKKSFYISLIVLLLISFGIAYFTSITPNFNWGNGLVVGAIISVCGFIPIFYIYKLRLKQANDLDEN
;
A
#
# COMPACT_ATOMS: atom_id res chain seq x y z
N MET A 1 32.12 -10.24 11.62
CA MET A 1 30.93 -10.28 12.52
C MET A 1 30.59 -11.73 12.80
N LYS A 2 30.42 -12.12 14.07
CA LYS A 2 30.03 -13.49 14.43
C LYS A 2 28.53 -13.64 14.15
N LYS A 3 28.13 -14.66 13.39
CA LYS A 3 26.72 -14.92 13.08
C LYS A 3 26.00 -15.27 14.38
N ILE A 4 24.96 -14.53 14.72
CA ILE A 4 24.09 -14.85 15.87
C ILE A 4 23.30 -16.10 15.46
N THR A 5 23.53 -17.21 16.16
CA THR A 5 22.87 -18.50 15.91
C THR A 5 21.76 -18.82 16.92
N ASP A 6 21.71 -18.10 18.04
CA ASP A 6 20.70 -18.32 19.08
C ASP A 6 19.38 -17.62 18.70
N GLU A 7 18.30 -18.41 18.60
CA GLU A 7 16.95 -17.95 18.25
C GLU A 7 16.45 -16.85 19.19
N ARG A 8 16.80 -16.91 20.49
CA ARG A 8 16.38 -15.91 21.48
C ARG A 8 16.99 -14.55 21.20
N LEU A 9 18.27 -14.52 20.78
CA LEU A 9 18.94 -13.28 20.39
C LEU A 9 18.40 -12.74 19.06
N VAL A 10 18.05 -13.60 18.11
CA VAL A 10 17.43 -13.19 16.84
C VAL A 10 16.08 -12.52 17.09
N LEU A 11 15.23 -13.10 17.94
CA LEU A 11 13.93 -12.54 18.26
C LEU A 11 14.03 -11.17 18.96
N ARG A 12 14.99 -11.03 19.87
CA ARG A 12 15.29 -9.74 20.52
C ARG A 12 15.81 -8.70 19.51
N ASN A 13 16.66 -9.11 18.55
CA ASN A 13 17.12 -8.22 17.49
C ASN A 13 15.96 -7.76 16.59
N LEU A 14 15.03 -8.66 16.22
CA LEU A 14 13.83 -8.29 15.47
C LEU A 14 12.95 -7.29 16.22
N GLN A 15 12.81 -7.43 17.55
CA GLN A 15 12.12 -6.45 18.38
C GLN A 15 12.82 -5.08 18.36
N HIS A 16 14.16 -5.05 18.43
CA HIS A 16 14.92 -3.81 18.32
C HIS A 16 14.74 -3.13 16.96
N ILE A 17 14.79 -3.90 15.86
CA ILE A 17 14.52 -3.39 14.50
C ILE A 17 13.10 -2.82 14.42
N LYS A 18 12.10 -3.50 14.99
CA LYS A 18 10.71 -3.01 15.03
C LYS A 18 10.59 -1.67 15.75
N ILE A 19 11.21 -1.53 16.92
CA ILE A 19 11.20 -0.26 17.68
C ILE A 19 11.88 0.85 16.89
N ALA A 20 13.07 0.58 16.33
CA ALA A 20 13.80 1.55 15.52
C ALA A 20 12.98 2.00 14.30
N TYR A 21 12.32 1.06 13.62
CA TYR A 21 11.43 1.36 12.49
C TYR A 21 10.24 2.25 12.88
N ILE A 22 9.61 1.99 14.04
CA ILE A 22 8.52 2.83 14.55
C ILE A 22 9.04 4.25 14.82
N VAL A 23 10.16 4.38 15.53
CA VAL A 23 10.76 5.68 15.85
C VAL A 23 11.12 6.44 14.57
N GLN A 24 11.73 5.76 13.59
CA GLN A 24 12.07 6.35 12.30
C GLN A 24 10.82 6.82 11.54
N THR A 25 9.77 6.00 11.50
CA THR A 25 8.52 6.32 10.81
C THR A 25 7.84 7.53 11.45
N VAL A 26 7.78 7.59 12.79
CA VAL A 26 7.24 8.74 13.53
C VAL A 26 8.07 9.99 13.31
N GLY A 27 9.41 9.86 13.31
CA GLY A 27 10.31 10.98 13.05
C GLY A 27 10.13 11.57 11.64
N ILE A 28 10.04 10.71 10.62
CA ILE A 28 9.77 11.14 9.24
C ILE A 28 8.40 11.83 9.15
N LEU A 29 7.36 11.24 9.75
CA LEU A 29 6.02 11.84 9.77
C LEU A 29 6.01 13.20 10.47
N ALA A 30 6.74 13.37 11.58
CA ALA A 30 6.82 14.65 12.28
C ALA A 30 7.46 15.75 11.41
N ILE A 31 8.54 15.43 10.69
CA ILE A 31 9.21 16.36 9.77
C ILE A 31 8.27 16.74 8.62
N LEU A 32 7.64 15.75 7.98
CA LEU A 32 6.72 16.00 6.86
C LEU A 32 5.48 16.78 7.30
N CYS A 33 4.93 16.51 8.49
CA CYS A 33 3.83 17.28 9.06
C CYS A 33 4.23 18.73 9.35
N TYR A 34 5.44 18.97 9.85
CA TYR A 34 5.94 20.32 10.07
C TYR A 34 6.04 21.09 8.75
N GLU A 35 6.61 20.48 7.72
CA GLU A 35 6.70 21.10 6.39
C GLU A 35 5.34 21.32 5.74
N LEU A 36 4.38 20.43 5.98
CA LEU A 36 3.00 20.61 5.52
C LEU A 36 2.34 21.84 6.15
N ILE A 37 2.64 22.13 7.43
CA ILE A 37 2.10 23.32 8.11
C ILE A 37 2.79 24.60 7.63
N VAL A 38 4.11 24.57 7.42
CA VAL A 38 4.91 25.77 7.08
C VAL A 38 4.86 26.10 5.58
N GLY A 39 5.04 25.09 4.72
CA GLY A 39 5.17 25.24 3.27
C GLY A 39 4.02 24.63 2.48
N GLY A 40 2.98 24.13 3.15
CA GLY A 40 1.84 23.49 2.49
C GLY A 40 2.20 22.16 1.81
N LEU A 41 1.31 21.70 0.93
CA LEU A 41 1.49 20.46 0.18
C LEU A 41 2.71 20.49 -0.75
N ASP A 42 3.04 21.66 -1.30
CA ASP A 42 4.18 21.81 -2.20
C ASP A 42 5.51 21.75 -1.44
N GLY A 43 5.59 22.36 -0.25
CA GLY A 43 6.76 22.26 0.62
C GLY A 43 7.06 20.81 1.03
N MET A 44 6.03 20.06 1.43
CA MET A 44 6.18 18.64 1.79
C MET A 44 6.62 17.78 0.60
N ARG A 45 6.05 17.98 -0.60
CA ARG A 45 6.36 17.17 -1.79
C ARG A 45 7.75 17.45 -2.36
N GLN A 46 8.28 18.65 -2.17
CA GLN A 46 9.63 19.01 -2.60
C GLN A 46 10.71 18.41 -1.70
N ASN A 47 10.38 18.03 -0.47
CA ASN A 47 11.33 17.38 0.42
C ASN A 47 11.64 15.95 -0.06
N PRO A 48 12.93 15.59 -0.29
CA PRO A 48 13.31 14.23 -0.65
C PRO A 48 12.87 13.17 0.37
N LEU A 49 12.71 13.52 1.65
CA LEU A 49 12.15 12.62 2.68
C LEU A 49 10.76 12.12 2.32
N TRP A 50 9.93 12.94 1.67
CA TRP A 50 8.60 12.54 1.24
C TRP A 50 8.67 11.44 0.18
N ALA A 51 9.55 11.58 -0.81
CA ALA A 51 9.74 10.58 -1.85
C ALA A 51 10.25 9.25 -1.27
N VAL A 52 11.25 9.30 -0.38
CA VAL A 52 11.78 8.10 0.30
C VAL A 52 10.67 7.43 1.11
N PHE A 53 9.92 8.19 1.89
CA PHE A 53 8.80 7.68 2.70
C PHE A 53 7.74 6.98 1.84
N MET A 54 7.34 7.59 0.72
CA MET A 54 6.35 7.03 -0.20
C MET A 54 6.83 5.70 -0.80
N ILE A 55 8.09 5.65 -1.28
CA ILE A 55 8.67 4.42 -1.86
C ILE A 55 8.73 3.32 -0.80
N THR A 56 9.23 3.62 0.41
CA THR A 56 9.31 2.63 1.49
C THR A 56 7.93 2.11 1.88
N THR A 57 6.92 2.98 1.91
CA THR A 57 5.55 2.59 2.26
C THR A 57 4.93 1.69 1.20
N ILE A 58 5.18 1.98 -0.09
CA ILE A 58 4.72 1.13 -1.20
C ILE A 58 5.35 -0.26 -1.11
N VAL A 59 6.68 -0.34 -0.93
CA VAL A 59 7.38 -1.61 -0.78
C VAL A 59 6.85 -2.39 0.43
N TYR A 60 6.73 -1.72 1.59
CA TYR A 60 6.20 -2.32 2.80
C TYR A 60 4.76 -2.84 2.62
N ALA A 61 3.91 -2.11 1.89
CA ALA A 61 2.54 -2.55 1.59
C ALA A 61 2.52 -3.84 0.76
N TYR A 62 3.38 -3.96 -0.26
CA TYR A 62 3.49 -5.18 -1.06
C TYR A 62 4.02 -6.38 -0.24
N LEU A 63 5.05 -6.17 0.59
CA LEU A 63 5.56 -7.23 1.48
C LEU A 63 4.51 -7.68 2.51
N THR A 64 3.78 -6.74 3.09
CA THR A 64 2.71 -7.06 4.06
C THR A 64 1.57 -7.81 3.38
N MET A 65 1.25 -7.45 2.14
CA MET A 65 0.22 -8.10 1.35
C MET A 65 0.54 -9.56 1.03
N SER A 66 1.80 -9.90 0.70
CA SER A 66 2.18 -11.30 0.48
C SER A 66 2.04 -12.14 1.76
N VAL A 67 2.47 -11.61 2.90
CA VAL A 67 2.34 -12.29 4.20
C VAL A 67 0.86 -12.43 4.59
N SER A 68 0.05 -11.40 4.35
CA SER A 68 -1.37 -11.44 4.69
C SER A 68 -2.15 -12.49 3.91
N VAL A 69 -1.79 -12.75 2.65
CA VAL A 69 -2.44 -13.79 1.82
C VAL A 69 -2.07 -15.18 2.34
N GLU A 70 -0.80 -15.40 2.68
CA GLU A 70 -0.34 -16.69 3.23
C GLU A 70 -0.96 -17.02 4.59
N HIS A 71 -1.27 -16.00 5.39
CA HIS A 71 -1.93 -16.15 6.69
C HIS A 71 -3.48 -16.25 6.62
N GLU A 72 -4.10 -16.15 5.44
CA GLU A 72 -5.56 -16.35 5.30
C GLU A 72 -5.90 -17.83 5.58
N THR A 73 -6.58 -18.10 6.71
CA THR A 73 -6.98 -19.46 7.14
C THR A 73 -8.10 -20.09 6.30
N SER A 74 -8.72 -19.32 5.39
CA SER A 74 -9.77 -19.80 4.50
C SER A 74 -9.39 -19.48 3.05
N ILE A 75 -9.34 -20.50 2.19
CA ILE A 75 -9.05 -20.35 0.77
C ILE A 75 -10.22 -19.61 0.13
N LYS A 76 -10.08 -18.30 -0.02
CA LYS A 76 -11.09 -17.50 -0.71
C LYS A 76 -10.96 -17.75 -2.20
N ASN A 77 -12.05 -18.17 -2.84
CA ASN A 77 -12.13 -18.37 -4.29
C ASN A 77 -11.45 -17.20 -5.05
N PRO A 78 -10.30 -17.43 -5.73
CA PRO A 78 -9.46 -16.34 -6.23
C PRO A 78 -10.21 -15.47 -7.25
N LYS A 79 -11.03 -16.09 -8.10
CA LYS A 79 -11.88 -15.41 -9.08
C LYS A 79 -12.96 -14.54 -8.42
N LYS A 80 -13.68 -15.07 -7.42
CA LYS A 80 -14.74 -14.30 -6.71
C LYS A 80 -14.15 -13.09 -5.98
N SER A 81 -13.03 -13.28 -5.30
CA SER A 81 -12.37 -12.19 -4.56
C SER A 81 -11.82 -11.11 -5.50
N PHE A 82 -11.31 -11.50 -6.67
CA PHE A 82 -10.86 -10.58 -7.70
C PHE A 82 -12.01 -9.71 -8.24
N TYR A 83 -13.13 -10.33 -8.63
CA TYR A 83 -14.30 -9.57 -9.11
C TYR A 83 -14.86 -8.61 -8.06
N ILE A 84 -14.95 -9.02 -6.80
CA ILE A 84 -15.41 -8.13 -5.71
C ILE A 84 -14.45 -6.94 -5.56
N SER A 85 -13.14 -7.19 -5.56
CA SER A 85 -12.13 -6.13 -5.43
C SER A 85 -12.19 -5.15 -6.60
N LEU A 86 -12.40 -5.67 -7.82
CA LEU A 86 -12.56 -4.87 -9.03
C LEU A 86 -13.81 -3.97 -8.97
N ILE A 87 -14.95 -4.52 -8.55
CA ILE A 87 -16.20 -3.77 -8.40
C ILE A 87 -16.04 -2.64 -7.37
N VAL A 88 -15.45 -2.95 -6.22
CA VAL A 88 -15.18 -1.95 -5.17
C VAL A 88 -14.26 -0.85 -5.70
N LEU A 89 -13.20 -1.19 -6.44
CA LEU A 89 -12.31 -0.20 -7.05
C LEU A 89 -13.06 0.71 -8.04
N LEU A 90 -13.92 0.14 -8.88
CA LEU A 90 -14.72 0.92 -9.83
C LEU A 90 -15.68 1.87 -9.11
N LEU A 91 -16.34 1.42 -8.03
CA LEU A 91 -17.22 2.26 -7.22
C LEU A 91 -16.46 3.44 -6.59
N ILE A 92 -15.30 3.18 -5.99
CA ILE A 92 -14.45 4.22 -5.40
C ILE A 92 -13.97 5.20 -6.47
N SER A 93 -13.46 4.67 -7.59
CA SER A 93 -12.98 5.47 -8.71
C SER A 93 -14.08 6.38 -9.28
N PHE A 94 -15.30 5.86 -9.42
CA PHE A 94 -16.43 6.63 -9.92
C PHE A 94 -16.87 7.69 -8.92
N GLY A 95 -16.91 7.35 -7.62
CA GLY A 95 -17.22 8.30 -6.55
C GLY A 95 -16.24 9.47 -6.52
N ILE A 96 -14.94 9.19 -6.64
CA ILE A 96 -13.91 10.24 -6.68
C ILE A 96 -14.02 11.07 -7.97
N ALA A 97 -14.18 10.43 -9.13
CA ALA A 97 -14.34 11.15 -10.40
C ALA A 97 -15.55 12.10 -10.38
N TYR A 98 -16.67 11.65 -9.80
CA TYR A 98 -17.87 12.47 -9.62
C TYR A 98 -17.62 13.64 -8.67
N PHE A 99 -16.98 13.40 -7.52
CA PHE A 99 -16.69 14.44 -6.54
C PHE A 99 -15.73 15.51 -7.09
N THR A 100 -14.70 15.08 -7.83
CA THR A 100 -13.77 15.99 -8.51
C THR A 100 -14.48 16.80 -9.60
N SER A 101 -15.47 16.24 -10.29
CA SER A 101 -16.22 16.95 -11.33
C SER A 101 -17.16 18.05 -10.80
N ILE A 102 -17.52 18.01 -9.52
CA ILE A 102 -18.38 19.02 -8.87
C ILE A 102 -17.52 20.13 -8.23
N THR A 103 -16.23 19.90 -8.06
CA THR A 103 -15.33 20.86 -7.39
C THR A 103 -15.12 22.10 -8.27
N PRO A 104 -15.34 23.33 -7.75
CA PRO A 104 -15.10 24.55 -8.52
C PRO A 104 -13.61 24.62 -8.94
N ASN A 105 -13.38 24.99 -10.20
CA ASN A 105 -12.09 24.94 -10.96
C ASN A 105 -11.75 23.61 -11.66
N PHE A 106 -12.52 22.54 -11.46
CA PHE A 106 -12.33 21.27 -12.19
C PHE A 106 -13.42 21.07 -13.23
N ASN A 107 -13.03 20.81 -14.47
CA ASN A 107 -13.96 20.47 -15.55
C ASN A 107 -14.26 18.95 -15.54
N TRP A 108 -15.32 18.53 -16.22
CA TRP A 108 -15.72 17.10 -16.30
C TRP A 108 -14.60 16.20 -16.85
N GLY A 109 -13.79 16.73 -17.77
CA GLY A 109 -12.60 16.05 -18.28
C GLY A 109 -11.54 15.76 -17.20
N ASN A 110 -11.35 16.65 -16.23
CA ASN A 110 -10.38 16.46 -15.17
C ASN A 110 -10.84 15.37 -14.18
N GLY A 111 -12.14 15.32 -13.87
CA GLY A 111 -12.71 14.26 -13.05
C GLY A 111 -12.54 12.87 -13.69
N LEU A 112 -12.74 12.77 -15.00
CA LEU A 112 -12.54 11.53 -15.74
C LEU A 112 -11.07 11.09 -15.74
N VAL A 113 -10.13 12.02 -15.96
CA VAL A 113 -8.69 11.74 -15.89
C VAL A 113 -8.27 11.26 -14.50
N VAL A 114 -8.71 11.94 -13.44
CA VAL A 114 -8.40 11.53 -12.05
C VAL A 114 -8.97 10.14 -11.75
N GLY A 115 -10.22 9.87 -12.15
CA GLY A 115 -10.82 8.54 -12.02
C GLY A 115 -10.01 7.47 -12.76
N ALA A 116 -9.61 7.75 -14.00
CA ALA A 116 -8.81 6.81 -14.80
C ALA A 116 -7.46 6.49 -14.13
N ILE A 117 -6.76 7.50 -13.61
CA ILE A 117 -5.47 7.31 -12.91
C ILE A 117 -5.65 6.40 -11.69
N ILE A 118 -6.69 6.65 -10.88
CA ILE A 118 -6.98 5.86 -9.68
C ILE A 118 -7.32 4.42 -10.05
N SER A 119 -8.12 4.22 -11.10
CA SER A 119 -8.49 2.90 -11.59
C SER A 119 -7.25 2.11 -12.05
N VAL A 120 -6.37 2.71 -12.84
CA VAL A 120 -5.13 2.06 -13.30
C VAL A 120 -4.20 1.76 -12.12
N CYS A 121 -4.02 2.71 -11.20
CA CYS A 121 -3.17 2.53 -10.01
C CYS A 121 -3.68 1.41 -9.10
N GLY A 122 -5.00 1.34 -8.86
CA GLY A 122 -5.64 0.31 -8.05
C GLY A 122 -5.67 -1.07 -8.70
N PHE A 123 -5.59 -1.15 -10.03
CA PHE A 123 -5.58 -2.43 -10.73
C PHE A 123 -4.32 -3.25 -10.44
N ILE A 124 -3.16 -2.60 -10.33
CA ILE A 124 -1.87 -3.25 -10.08
C ILE A 124 -1.86 -4.08 -8.78
N PRO A 125 -2.22 -3.54 -7.59
CA PRO A 125 -2.27 -4.33 -6.36
C PRO A 125 -3.35 -5.43 -6.41
N ILE A 126 -4.51 -5.19 -7.02
CA ILE A 126 -5.56 -6.21 -7.16
C ILE A 126 -5.07 -7.39 -8.00
N PHE A 127 -4.38 -7.12 -9.10
CA PHE A 127 -3.78 -8.14 -9.95
C PHE A 127 -2.69 -8.92 -9.22
N TYR A 128 -1.87 -8.24 -8.42
CA TYR A 128 -0.85 -8.89 -7.59
C TYR A 128 -1.46 -9.84 -6.55
N ILE A 129 -2.51 -9.41 -5.83
CA ILE A 129 -3.25 -10.28 -4.90
C ILE A 129 -3.83 -11.51 -5.62
N TYR A 130 -4.40 -11.31 -6.81
CA TYR A 130 -4.96 -12.42 -7.58
C TYR A 130 -3.90 -13.47 -7.93
N LYS A 131 -2.70 -13.04 -8.35
CA LYS A 131 -1.58 -13.94 -8.61
C LYS A 131 -1.13 -14.68 -7.35
N LEU A 132 -1.05 -13.99 -6.21
CA LEU A 132 -0.67 -14.63 -4.94
C LEU A 132 -1.69 -15.70 -4.52
N ARG A 133 -2.99 -15.40 -4.57
CA ARG A 133 -4.05 -16.35 -4.24
C ARG A 133 -4.13 -17.51 -5.21
N LEU A 134 -3.87 -17.28 -6.50
CA LEU A 134 -3.82 -18.35 -7.49
C LEU A 134 -2.65 -19.30 -7.22
N LYS A 135 -1.47 -18.75 -6.89
CA LYS A 135 -0.31 -19.55 -6.51
C LYS A 135 -0.61 -20.42 -5.28
N GLN A 136 -1.17 -19.82 -4.23
CA GLN A 136 -1.54 -20.53 -3.00
C GLN A 136 -2.58 -21.64 -3.25
N ALA A 137 -3.55 -21.41 -4.15
CA ALA A 137 -4.52 -22.45 -4.52
C ALA A 137 -3.86 -23.63 -5.23
N ASN A 138 -2.95 -23.38 -6.18
CA ASN A 138 -2.22 -24.43 -6.88
C ASN A 138 -1.31 -25.23 -5.94
N ASP A 139 -0.61 -24.56 -5.03
CA ASP A 139 0.28 -25.22 -4.05
C ASP A 139 -0.51 -26.13 -3.08
N LEU A 140 -1.81 -25.89 -2.89
CA LEU A 140 -2.70 -26.72 -2.07
C LEU A 140 -3.32 -27.87 -2.86
N ASP A 141 -3.54 -27.72 -4.17
CA ASP A 141 -4.05 -28.80 -5.04
C ASP A 141 -2.96 -29.85 -5.38
N GLU A 142 -1.67 -29.50 -5.26
CA GLU A 142 -0.52 -30.41 -5.45
C GLU A 142 -0.13 -31.23 -4.20
N ASN A 143 -0.68 -30.93 -3.01
CA ASN A 143 -0.43 -31.63 -1.74
C ASN A 143 -1.60 -32.52 -1.30
#